data_AF-A0A8T4UES7-F1
#
_entry.id   AF-A0A8T4UES7-F1
#
_cell.length_a   1.000
_cell.length_b   1.000
_cell.length_c   1.000
_cell.angle_alpha   90.00
_cell.angle_beta   90.00
_cell.angle_gamma   90.00
#
_symmetry.space_group_name_H-M   'P 1'
#
loop_
_entity.id
_entity.type
_entity.pdbx_description
1 polymer ?
#
loop_
_entity_poly.entity_id
_entity_poly.type
_entity_poly.pdbx_seq_one_letter_code
_entity_poly.pdbx_strand_id
1 'polypeptide(L)'
;MQNPRVLVGCPTSFHKEYALKEYANAVKSIEYDNYDVLLVDNSKDDNYFNKIKEHGLNVIKGPYFESAIKRIIESRNLLRKYALDNDYDYFFSLEQDVIPGKDVLKKLISHNKEVVSGIYLVHNIINNKRVLIPQAFIELPNKIDNLPNMRWLTREEFYSNKLMKIVSCGMGCVLIHKNVLGQIEFRSENDVFDDRFFGIDLYKKDIPIYCDAGVKCKHLILNRPYSWKDIKK
;
A
#
# COMPACT_ATOMS: atom_id res chain seq x y z
N MET A 1 -16.92 -9.72 20.78
CA MET A 1 -16.93 -8.55 19.86
C MET A 1 -16.61 -9.09 18.49
N GLN A 2 -17.29 -8.60 17.44
CA GLN A 2 -16.99 -9.00 16.07
C GLN A 2 -15.64 -8.42 15.65
N ASN A 3 -14.82 -9.19 14.93
CA ASN A 3 -13.55 -8.71 14.39
C ASN A 3 -13.80 -7.49 13.48
N PRO A 4 -12.94 -6.45 13.49
CA PRO A 4 -13.11 -5.28 12.61
C PRO A 4 -13.26 -5.65 11.14
N ARG A 5 -14.14 -4.98 10.40
CA ARG A 5 -14.34 -5.24 8.97
C ARG A 5 -13.26 -4.53 8.14
N VAL A 6 -12.58 -5.28 7.26
CA VAL A 6 -11.44 -4.76 6.48
C VAL A 6 -11.71 -4.81 4.98
N LEU A 7 -11.50 -3.68 4.29
CA LEU A 7 -11.41 -3.66 2.83
C LEU A 7 -9.96 -3.86 2.41
N VAL A 8 -9.64 -4.98 1.77
CA VAL A 8 -8.33 -5.23 1.16
C VAL A 8 -8.38 -4.77 -0.30
N GLY A 9 -7.48 -3.89 -0.71
CA GLY A 9 -7.53 -3.42 -2.09
C GLY A 9 -6.34 -2.58 -2.55
N CYS A 10 -6.25 -2.42 -3.86
CA CYS A 10 -5.33 -1.47 -4.49
C CYS A 10 -5.83 -1.00 -5.86
N PRO A 11 -5.33 0.17 -6.31
CA PRO A 11 -5.28 0.50 -7.73
C PRO A 11 -4.50 -0.58 -8.50
N THR A 12 -4.93 -0.93 -9.71
CA THR A 12 -4.20 -1.86 -10.57
C THR A 12 -4.41 -1.54 -12.06
N SER A 13 -3.61 -2.14 -12.93
CA SER A 13 -3.74 -2.06 -14.38
C SER A 13 -3.12 -3.28 -15.05
N PHE A 14 -3.28 -3.43 -16.36
CA PHE A 14 -2.68 -4.50 -17.15
C PHE A 14 -1.15 -4.62 -16.95
N HIS A 15 -0.47 -3.53 -16.62
CA HIS A 15 0.95 -3.56 -16.26
C HIS A 15 1.26 -4.48 -15.08
N LYS A 16 0.31 -4.71 -14.17
CA LYS A 16 0.47 -5.57 -12.99
C LYS A 16 0.04 -7.01 -13.25
N GLU A 17 -0.43 -7.36 -14.45
CA GLU A 17 -0.92 -8.72 -14.78
C GLU A 17 0.05 -9.84 -14.39
N TYR A 18 1.35 -9.60 -14.49
CA TYR A 18 2.40 -10.54 -14.08
C TYR A 18 2.29 -11.00 -12.61
N ALA A 19 1.64 -10.22 -11.74
CA ALA A 19 1.44 -10.51 -10.33
C ALA A 19 0.04 -11.07 -10.01
N LEU A 20 -0.93 -10.97 -10.93
CA LEU A 20 -2.34 -11.19 -10.67
C LEU A 20 -2.64 -12.57 -10.05
N LYS A 21 -2.09 -13.63 -10.62
CA LYS A 21 -2.32 -15.00 -10.12
C LYS A 21 -1.80 -15.20 -8.70
N GLU A 22 -0.59 -14.74 -8.42
CA GLU A 22 0.01 -14.88 -7.09
C GLU A 22 -0.72 -14.02 -6.06
N TYR A 23 -1.08 -12.79 -6.43
CA TYR A 23 -1.90 -11.90 -5.59
C TYR A 23 -3.26 -12.51 -5.27
N ALA A 24 -3.99 -13.01 -6.28
CA ALA A 24 -5.31 -13.60 -6.10
C ALA A 24 -5.27 -14.78 -5.14
N ASN A 25 -4.26 -15.64 -5.25
CA ASN A 25 -4.06 -16.75 -4.31
C ASN A 25 -3.76 -16.24 -2.90
N ALA A 26 -2.90 -15.21 -2.78
CA ALA A 26 -2.47 -14.69 -1.49
C ALA A 26 -3.63 -14.04 -0.73
N VAL A 27 -4.41 -13.16 -1.37
CA VAL A 27 -5.54 -12.49 -0.70
C VAL A 27 -6.64 -13.47 -0.31
N LYS A 28 -6.91 -14.51 -1.12
CA LYS A 28 -7.86 -15.57 -0.78
C LYS A 28 -7.39 -16.48 0.36
N SER A 29 -6.09 -16.52 0.60
CA SER A 29 -5.48 -17.33 1.66
C SER A 29 -5.37 -16.60 3.01
N ILE A 30 -5.77 -15.32 3.08
CA ILE A 30 -5.71 -14.54 4.32
C ILE A 30 -6.60 -15.22 5.38
N GLU A 31 -5.98 -15.56 6.51
CA GLU A 31 -6.62 -16.20 7.65
C GLU A 31 -7.26 -15.15 8.57
N TYR A 32 -8.23 -14.42 8.05
CA TYR A 32 -9.05 -13.44 8.79
C TYR A 32 -10.50 -13.58 8.30
N ASP A 33 -11.48 -13.47 9.18
CA ASP A 33 -12.86 -13.85 8.87
C ASP A 33 -13.74 -12.69 8.39
N ASN A 34 -13.37 -11.45 8.68
CA ASN A 34 -14.18 -10.27 8.37
C ASN A 34 -13.48 -9.30 7.40
N TYR A 35 -13.21 -9.75 6.18
CA TYR A 35 -12.64 -8.90 5.14
C TYR A 35 -13.27 -9.14 3.77
N ASP A 36 -13.24 -8.10 2.96
CA ASP A 36 -13.60 -8.12 1.55
C ASP A 36 -12.37 -7.73 0.72
N VAL A 37 -12.31 -8.19 -0.53
CA VAL A 37 -11.28 -7.77 -1.50
C VAL A 37 -11.95 -6.96 -2.59
N LEU A 38 -11.39 -5.79 -2.92
CA LEU A 38 -11.80 -4.97 -4.05
C LEU A 38 -10.58 -4.37 -4.77
N LEU A 39 -10.48 -4.61 -6.07
CA LEU A 39 -9.49 -3.96 -6.93
C LEU A 39 -10.14 -2.84 -7.74
N VAL A 40 -9.34 -1.82 -8.08
CA VAL A 40 -9.75 -0.78 -9.03
C VAL A 40 -8.86 -0.87 -10.26
N ASP A 41 -9.39 -1.43 -11.34
CA ASP A 41 -8.66 -1.51 -12.61
C ASP A 41 -8.75 -0.18 -13.37
N ASN A 42 -7.60 0.48 -13.52
CA ASN A 42 -7.44 1.70 -14.28
C ASN A 42 -6.79 1.49 -15.66
N SER A 43 -6.88 0.28 -16.22
CA SER A 43 -6.55 0.02 -17.62
C SER A 43 -7.51 0.73 -18.57
N LYS A 44 -7.01 1.08 -19.76
CA LYS A 44 -7.77 1.82 -20.78
C LYS A 44 -8.99 1.06 -21.29
N ASP A 45 -8.87 -0.27 -21.42
CA ASP A 45 -9.91 -1.17 -21.85
C ASP A 45 -10.28 -2.17 -20.74
N ASP A 46 -11.24 -3.05 -21.01
CA ASP A 46 -11.76 -4.02 -20.04
C ASP A 46 -11.09 -5.39 -20.13
N ASN A 47 -10.06 -5.57 -20.96
CA ASN A 47 -9.39 -6.87 -21.10
C ASN A 47 -8.81 -7.32 -19.77
N TYR A 48 -8.10 -6.44 -19.08
CA TYR A 48 -7.50 -6.75 -17.79
C TYR A 48 -8.54 -6.86 -16.66
N PHE A 49 -9.57 -6.02 -16.68
CA PHE A 49 -10.73 -6.12 -15.80
C PHE A 49 -11.36 -7.52 -15.84
N ASN A 50 -11.57 -8.07 -17.04
CA ASN A 50 -12.13 -9.40 -17.22
C ASN A 50 -11.20 -10.49 -16.69
N LYS A 51 -9.88 -10.39 -16.91
CA LYS A 51 -8.90 -11.31 -16.31
C LYS A 51 -8.93 -11.31 -14.78
N ILE A 52 -9.08 -10.14 -14.15
CA ILE A 52 -9.22 -10.07 -12.68
C ILE A 52 -10.46 -10.86 -12.21
N LYS A 53 -11.59 -10.75 -12.93
CA LYS A 53 -12.81 -11.49 -12.62
C LYS A 53 -12.65 -12.99 -12.81
N GLU A 54 -11.94 -13.44 -13.84
CA GLU A 54 -11.63 -14.86 -14.06
C GLU A 54 -10.84 -15.47 -12.89
N HIS A 55 -10.02 -14.65 -12.21
CA HIS A 55 -9.35 -15.02 -10.96
C HIS A 55 -10.27 -14.97 -9.73
N GLY A 56 -11.56 -14.68 -9.88
CA GLY A 56 -12.56 -14.63 -8.82
C GLY A 56 -12.29 -13.55 -7.79
N LEU A 57 -11.85 -12.37 -8.22
CA LEU A 57 -11.68 -11.18 -7.38
C LEU A 57 -12.74 -10.13 -7.75
N ASN A 58 -13.26 -9.40 -6.76
CA ASN A 58 -14.10 -8.25 -7.05
C ASN A 58 -13.24 -7.12 -7.61
N VAL A 59 -13.77 -6.46 -8.64
CA VAL A 59 -13.10 -5.36 -9.32
C VAL A 59 -14.13 -4.37 -9.85
N ILE A 60 -13.79 -3.09 -9.74
CA ILE A 60 -14.49 -1.99 -10.42
C ILE A 60 -13.55 -1.30 -11.40
N LYS A 61 -14.11 -0.62 -12.41
CA LYS A 61 -13.32 0.21 -13.32
C LYS A 61 -13.02 1.56 -12.67
N GLY A 62 -11.74 1.92 -12.65
CA GLY A 62 -11.28 3.26 -12.34
C GLY A 62 -11.21 4.13 -13.60
N PRO A 63 -11.13 5.46 -13.45
CA PRO A 63 -10.95 6.36 -14.57
C PRO A 63 -9.58 6.16 -15.23
N TYR A 64 -9.53 6.25 -16.56
CA TYR A 64 -8.29 6.25 -17.32
C TYR A 64 -7.79 7.68 -17.55
N PHE A 65 -6.51 7.90 -17.28
CA PHE A 65 -5.76 9.10 -17.62
C PHE A 65 -4.44 8.67 -18.27
N GLU A 66 -3.78 9.54 -19.02
CA GLU A 66 -2.44 9.24 -19.56
C GLU A 66 -1.39 9.10 -18.45
N SER A 67 -1.46 9.95 -17.41
CA SER A 67 -0.60 9.91 -16.23
C SER A 67 -0.93 8.71 -15.34
N ALA A 68 0.08 7.87 -15.07
CA ALA A 68 -0.05 6.75 -14.13
C ALA A 68 -0.31 7.23 -12.71
N ILE A 69 0.29 8.34 -12.29
CA ILE A 69 0.09 8.92 -10.96
C ILE A 69 -1.37 9.30 -10.78
N LYS A 70 -1.96 10.02 -11.75
CA LYS A 70 -3.37 10.40 -11.69
C LYS A 70 -4.29 9.18 -11.64
N ARG A 71 -4.03 8.15 -12.46
CA ARG A 71 -4.78 6.89 -12.42
C ARG A 71 -4.74 6.23 -11.03
N ILE A 72 -3.56 6.17 -10.41
CA ILE A 72 -3.38 5.56 -9.08
C ILE A 72 -4.14 6.34 -8.02
N ILE A 73 -4.03 7.67 -7.99
CA ILE A 73 -4.66 8.51 -6.98
C ILE A 73 -6.18 8.40 -7.05
N GLU A 74 -6.75 8.58 -8.24
CA GLU A 74 -8.20 8.52 -8.44
C GLU A 74 -8.74 7.14 -8.06
N SER A 75 -8.01 6.09 -8.44
CA SER A 75 -8.35 4.71 -8.05
C SER A 75 -8.26 4.49 -6.53
N ARG A 76 -7.26 5.07 -5.87
CA ARG A 76 -7.08 4.92 -4.41
C ARG A 76 -8.14 5.72 -3.64
N ASN A 77 -8.54 6.88 -4.14
CA ASN A 77 -9.64 7.65 -3.57
C ASN A 77 -11.00 6.97 -3.79
N LEU A 78 -11.19 6.23 -4.89
CA LEU A 78 -12.35 5.35 -5.04
C LEU A 78 -12.39 4.25 -3.98
N LEU A 79 -11.26 3.60 -3.69
CA LEU A 79 -11.15 2.60 -2.60
C LEU A 79 -11.42 3.22 -1.23
N ARG A 80 -10.82 4.38 -0.96
CA ARG A 80 -11.05 5.16 0.27
C ARG A 80 -12.53 5.45 0.46
N LYS A 81 -13.18 5.99 -0.58
CA LYS A 81 -14.61 6.32 -0.56
C LYS A 81 -15.46 5.08 -0.38
N TYR A 82 -15.15 3.99 -1.09
CA TYR A 82 -15.85 2.72 -0.94
C TYR A 82 -15.75 2.18 0.50
N ALA A 83 -14.57 2.25 1.12
CA ALA A 83 -14.39 1.85 2.52
C ALA A 83 -15.27 2.66 3.48
N LEU A 84 -15.31 3.99 3.30
CA LEU A 84 -16.11 4.91 4.12
C LEU A 84 -17.62 4.73 3.89
N ASP A 85 -18.06 4.66 2.64
CA ASP A 85 -19.47 4.59 2.25
C ASP A 85 -20.12 3.24 2.60
N ASN A 86 -19.33 2.19 2.87
CA ASN A 86 -19.79 0.83 3.18
C ASN A 86 -19.39 0.36 4.58
N ASP A 87 -19.12 1.31 5.49
CA ASP A 87 -18.89 1.08 6.92
C ASP A 87 -17.76 0.07 7.24
N TYR A 88 -16.68 0.09 6.46
CA TYR A 88 -15.47 -0.65 6.82
C TYR A 88 -14.74 0.04 7.98
N ASP A 89 -14.19 -0.74 8.91
CA ASP A 89 -13.37 -0.21 10.00
C ASP A 89 -11.97 0.16 9.54
N TYR A 90 -11.45 -0.59 8.57
CA TYR A 90 -10.11 -0.38 8.01
C TYR A 90 -10.10 -0.53 6.48
N PHE A 91 -9.25 0.27 5.84
CA PHE A 91 -8.74 0.01 4.50
C PHE A 91 -7.32 -0.57 4.62
N PHE A 92 -7.12 -1.79 4.13
CA PHE A 92 -5.82 -2.41 3.97
C PHE A 92 -5.34 -2.20 2.53
N SER A 93 -4.50 -1.19 2.33
CA SER A 93 -3.85 -0.94 1.06
C SER A 93 -2.75 -1.98 0.84
N LEU A 94 -2.96 -2.84 -0.17
CA LEU A 94 -2.09 -3.94 -0.52
C LEU A 94 -1.87 -3.95 -2.03
N GLU A 95 -0.74 -3.40 -2.49
CA GLU A 95 -0.41 -3.32 -3.93
C GLU A 95 -0.31 -4.70 -4.56
N GLN A 96 -0.75 -4.85 -5.82
CA GLN A 96 -0.91 -6.17 -6.43
C GLN A 96 0.38 -6.99 -6.53
N ASP A 97 1.54 -6.35 -6.66
CA ASP A 97 2.85 -7.01 -6.68
C ASP A 97 3.45 -7.25 -5.28
N VAL A 98 2.72 -6.92 -4.21
CA VAL A 98 3.10 -7.19 -2.81
C VAL A 98 2.26 -8.36 -2.30
N ILE A 99 2.95 -9.46 -1.96
CA ILE A 99 2.34 -10.73 -1.55
C ILE A 99 2.49 -10.88 -0.03
N PRO A 100 1.39 -10.78 0.73
CA PRO A 100 1.44 -10.85 2.18
C PRO A 100 1.51 -12.31 2.68
N GLY A 101 1.91 -12.47 3.94
CA GLY A 101 1.68 -13.72 4.66
C GLY A 101 0.20 -13.88 5.00
N LYS A 102 -0.26 -15.14 5.12
CA LYS A 102 -1.66 -15.47 5.42
C LYS A 102 -2.19 -14.85 6.73
N ASP A 103 -1.31 -14.57 7.69
CA ASP A 103 -1.66 -13.99 8.99
C ASP A 103 -1.55 -12.46 9.06
N VAL A 104 -1.37 -11.79 7.91
CA VAL A 104 -1.10 -10.34 7.84
C VAL A 104 -2.14 -9.48 8.57
N LEU A 105 -3.44 -9.73 8.33
CA LEU A 105 -4.50 -8.93 8.93
C LEU A 105 -4.58 -9.17 10.44
N LYS A 106 -4.49 -10.42 10.89
CA LYS A 106 -4.45 -10.76 12.32
C LYS A 106 -3.34 -10.00 13.04
N LYS A 107 -2.12 -10.01 12.49
CA LYS A 107 -0.96 -9.30 13.05
C LYS A 107 -1.19 -7.79 13.10
N LEU A 108 -1.49 -7.17 11.96
CA LEU A 108 -1.66 -5.71 11.89
C LEU A 108 -2.80 -5.20 12.77
N ILE A 109 -3.95 -5.87 12.77
CA ILE A 109 -5.13 -5.48 13.58
C ILE A 109 -4.86 -5.63 15.07
N SER A 110 -4.10 -6.65 15.48
CA SER A 110 -3.79 -6.87 16.91
C SER A 110 -3.02 -5.73 17.57
N HIS A 111 -2.37 -4.86 16.80
CA HIS A 111 -1.67 -3.68 17.34
C HIS A 111 -2.62 -2.55 17.75
N ASN A 112 -3.88 -2.59 17.31
CA ASN A 112 -4.91 -1.58 17.59
C ASN A 112 -4.41 -0.15 17.32
N LYS A 113 -3.85 0.08 16.12
CA LYS A 113 -3.32 1.36 15.68
C LYS A 113 -4.17 1.93 14.56
N GLU A 114 -4.28 3.25 14.53
CA GLU A 114 -4.98 3.95 13.45
C GLU A 114 -4.27 3.77 12.10
N VAL A 115 -2.93 3.71 12.10
CA VAL A 115 -2.14 3.39 10.92
C VAL A 115 -1.00 2.44 11.28
N VAL A 116 -0.93 1.30 10.61
CA VAL A 116 0.16 0.33 10.80
C VAL A 116 0.53 -0.35 9.48
N SER A 117 1.82 -0.41 9.18
CA SER A 117 2.36 -1.04 7.97
C SER A 117 3.08 -2.34 8.26
N GLY A 118 3.09 -3.23 7.26
CA GLY A 118 4.12 -4.26 7.15
C GLY A 118 5.34 -3.74 6.39
N ILE A 119 6.31 -4.63 6.12
CA ILE A 119 7.53 -4.31 5.38
C ILE A 119 7.58 -5.11 4.08
N TYR A 120 7.91 -4.43 2.99
CA TYR A 120 8.37 -5.04 1.75
C TYR A 120 9.61 -4.29 1.26
N LEU A 121 10.44 -4.98 0.48
CA LEU A 121 11.68 -4.40 -0.05
C LEU A 121 11.43 -3.80 -1.43
N VAL A 122 11.99 -2.61 -1.69
CA VAL A 122 11.98 -1.97 -3.01
C VAL A 122 13.38 -1.83 -3.56
N HIS A 123 13.50 -1.74 -4.89
CA HIS A 123 14.75 -1.40 -5.54
C HIS A 123 15.04 0.09 -5.41
N ASN A 124 16.26 0.40 -4.99
CA ASN A 124 16.83 1.73 -5.07
C ASN A 124 18.23 1.67 -5.71
N ILE A 125 18.72 2.82 -6.16
CA ILE A 125 20.07 2.97 -6.70
C ILE A 125 20.88 3.79 -5.69
N ILE A 126 21.84 3.14 -5.03
CA ILE A 126 22.78 3.80 -4.12
C ILE A 126 24.18 3.60 -4.69
N ASN A 127 24.92 4.69 -4.90
CA ASN A 127 26.26 4.67 -5.48
C ASN A 127 26.34 3.84 -6.78
N ASN A 128 25.40 4.06 -7.70
CA ASN A 128 25.24 3.32 -8.97
C ASN A 128 25.01 1.81 -8.84
N LYS A 129 24.71 1.29 -7.63
CA LYS A 129 24.38 -0.11 -7.40
C LYS A 129 22.90 -0.28 -7.05
N ARG A 130 22.27 -1.29 -7.63
CA ARG A 130 20.91 -1.70 -7.24
C ARG A 130 20.97 -2.34 -5.86
N VAL A 131 20.20 -1.80 -4.94
CA VAL A 131 20.07 -2.30 -3.57
C VAL A 131 18.61 -2.47 -3.22
N LEU A 132 18.32 -3.44 -2.36
CA LEU A 132 17.01 -3.63 -1.77
C LEU A 132 16.95 -2.90 -0.43
N ILE A 133 15.95 -2.05 -0.28
CA ILE A 133 15.73 -1.26 0.93
C ILE A 133 14.32 -1.49 1.48
N PRO A 134 14.13 -1.50 2.82
CA PRO A 134 12.80 -1.53 3.42
C PRO A 134 12.00 -0.27 3.08
N GLN A 135 10.76 -0.44 2.62
CA GLN A 135 9.86 0.67 2.33
C GLN A 135 9.14 1.18 3.60
N ALA A 136 9.94 1.56 4.61
CA ALA A 136 9.51 2.19 5.84
C ALA A 136 10.63 3.11 6.36
N PHE A 137 10.25 4.20 7.02
CA PHE A 137 11.17 5.30 7.32
C PHE A 137 11.08 5.76 8.77
N ILE A 138 12.20 5.82 9.47
CA ILE A 138 12.32 6.30 10.86
C ILE A 138 12.66 7.79 10.85
N GLU A 139 12.05 8.56 11.77
CA GLU A 139 12.35 9.97 11.98
C GLU A 139 13.80 10.16 12.45
N LEU A 140 14.47 11.16 11.89
CA LEU A 140 15.72 11.68 12.42
C LEU A 140 15.45 12.96 13.25
N PRO A 141 16.29 13.28 14.25
CA PRO A 141 16.05 14.43 15.12
C PRO A 141 15.97 15.79 14.40
N ASN A 142 16.64 15.90 13.25
CA ASN A 142 16.70 17.12 12.47
C ASN A 142 15.44 17.23 11.59
N LYS A 143 14.93 18.44 11.34
CA LYS A 143 13.88 18.66 10.34
C LYS A 143 14.47 19.25 9.07
N ILE A 144 13.81 19.02 7.93
CA ILE A 144 14.14 19.64 6.64
C ILE A 144 12.88 20.32 6.15
N ASP A 145 12.91 21.65 5.96
CA ASP A 145 11.77 22.45 5.49
C ASP A 145 10.46 22.20 6.27
N ASN A 146 10.55 22.13 7.60
CA ASN A 146 9.46 21.80 8.53
C ASN A 146 8.84 20.39 8.36
N LEU A 147 9.42 19.53 7.54
CA LEU A 147 9.08 18.12 7.40
C LEU A 147 10.08 17.24 8.18
N PRO A 148 9.68 16.02 8.58
CA PRO A 148 10.59 15.10 9.27
C PRO A 148 11.74 14.74 8.33
N ASN A 149 12.98 14.90 8.79
CA ASN A 149 14.08 14.18 8.16
C ASN A 149 13.94 12.70 8.49
N MET A 150 14.35 11.82 7.59
CA MET A 150 14.08 10.40 7.72
C MET A 150 15.18 9.53 7.13
N ARG A 151 15.26 8.30 7.64
CA ARG A 151 16.15 7.25 7.13
C ARG A 151 15.38 5.94 6.94
N TRP A 152 15.91 5.07 6.09
CA TRP A 152 15.43 3.69 6.04
C TRP A 152 15.65 2.97 7.37
N LEU A 153 14.92 1.87 7.56
CA LEU A 153 15.21 0.92 8.62
C LEU A 153 16.63 0.38 8.46
N THR A 154 17.33 0.24 9.58
CA THR A 154 18.58 -0.50 9.63
C THR A 154 18.32 -1.99 9.45
N ARG A 155 19.39 -2.76 9.18
CA ARG A 155 19.30 -4.23 9.11
C ARG A 155 18.79 -4.81 10.44
N GLU A 156 19.25 -4.28 11.57
CA GLU A 156 18.80 -4.71 12.89
C GLU A 156 17.31 -4.45 13.10
N GLU A 157 16.83 -3.25 12.76
CA GLU A 157 15.41 -2.88 12.86
C GLU A 157 14.53 -3.76 11.97
N PHE A 158 14.98 -4.04 10.74
CA PHE A 158 14.28 -4.93 9.80
C PHE A 158 14.11 -6.36 10.34
N TYR A 159 15.13 -6.91 11.03
CA TYR A 159 15.08 -8.25 11.60
C TYR A 159 14.55 -8.29 13.04
N SER A 160 14.24 -7.15 13.65
CA SER A 160 13.86 -7.05 15.06
C SER A 160 12.51 -7.70 15.40
N ASN A 161 11.61 -7.84 14.42
CA ASN A 161 10.21 -8.21 14.61
C ASN A 161 9.43 -7.32 15.60
N LYS A 162 9.94 -6.11 15.89
CA LYS A 162 9.29 -5.15 16.79
C LYS A 162 8.30 -4.28 16.05
N LEU A 163 7.29 -3.79 16.77
CA LEU A 163 6.50 -2.64 16.36
C LEU A 163 7.32 -1.37 16.60
N MET A 164 7.49 -0.55 15.57
CA MET A 164 8.26 0.69 15.62
C MET A 164 7.41 1.87 15.15
N LYS A 165 7.55 3.03 15.80
CA LYS A 165 7.00 4.27 15.26
C LYS A 165 7.84 4.71 14.07
N ILE A 166 7.19 5.00 12.95
CA ILE A 166 7.80 5.49 11.70
C ILE A 166 7.18 6.84 11.33
N VAL A 167 7.71 7.49 10.28
CA VAL A 167 7.16 8.75 9.75
C VAL A 167 6.60 8.61 8.34
N SER A 168 6.98 7.55 7.63
CA SER A 168 6.49 7.25 6.29
C SER A 168 6.66 5.77 5.98
N CYS A 169 5.79 5.25 5.13
CA CYS A 169 5.89 3.94 4.50
C CYS A 169 5.33 4.02 3.08
N GLY A 170 5.52 2.97 2.30
CA GLY A 170 4.82 2.82 1.03
C GLY A 170 3.39 2.30 1.21
N MET A 171 2.57 2.45 0.17
CA MET A 171 1.17 2.00 0.18
C MET A 171 0.99 0.50 -0.12
N GLY A 172 2.08 -0.26 -0.24
CA GLY A 172 2.08 -1.68 -0.62
C GLY A 172 1.63 -2.65 0.46
N CYS A 173 1.63 -2.26 1.73
CA CYS A 173 1.15 -3.07 2.85
C CYS A 173 0.92 -2.16 4.05
N VAL A 174 -0.23 -1.46 4.07
CA VAL A 174 -0.58 -0.53 5.15
C VAL A 174 -2.06 -0.61 5.49
N LEU A 175 -2.36 -0.80 6.77
CA LEU A 175 -3.69 -0.84 7.35
C LEU A 175 -4.02 0.54 7.91
N ILE A 176 -5.15 1.11 7.48
CA ILE A 176 -5.55 2.49 7.77
C ILE A 176 -6.98 2.48 8.32
N HIS A 177 -7.15 2.97 9.54
CA HIS A 177 -8.43 3.06 10.22
C HIS A 177 -9.34 4.11 9.57
N LYS A 178 -10.65 3.88 9.59
CA LYS A 178 -11.66 4.76 8.97
C LYS A 178 -11.58 6.22 9.45
N ASN A 179 -11.20 6.47 10.70
CA ASN A 179 -11.03 7.84 11.20
C ASN A 179 -9.93 8.59 10.44
N VAL A 180 -8.86 7.91 10.05
CA VAL A 180 -7.76 8.50 9.26
C VAL A 180 -8.21 8.67 7.81
N LEU A 181 -8.90 7.67 7.25
CA LEU A 181 -9.49 7.78 5.91
C LEU A 181 -10.43 8.99 5.82
N GLY A 182 -11.26 9.24 6.84
CA GLY A 182 -12.14 10.41 6.89
C GLY A 182 -11.41 11.77 6.89
N GLN A 183 -10.15 11.79 7.34
CA GLN A 183 -9.35 13.01 7.49
C GLN A 183 -8.34 13.25 6.36
N ILE A 184 -7.93 12.20 5.66
CA ILE A 184 -6.87 12.24 4.65
C ILE A 184 -7.39 11.68 3.33
N GLU A 185 -7.31 12.50 2.29
CA GLU A 185 -7.50 12.10 0.90
C GLU A 185 -6.15 11.82 0.25
N PHE A 186 -6.07 10.79 -0.61
CA PHE A 186 -4.83 10.48 -1.31
C PHE A 186 -4.58 11.53 -2.40
N ARG A 187 -3.33 11.97 -2.55
CA ARG A 187 -2.97 13.06 -3.46
C ARG A 187 -1.53 12.95 -3.92
N SER A 188 -1.19 13.66 -5.00
CA SER A 188 0.18 13.90 -5.45
C SER A 188 0.42 15.37 -5.72
N GLU A 189 1.68 15.78 -5.64
CA GLU A 189 2.19 17.03 -6.21
C GLU A 189 3.47 16.73 -6.99
N ASN A 190 3.74 17.48 -8.05
CA ASN A 190 4.99 17.45 -8.84
C ASN A 190 5.43 16.05 -9.30
N ASP A 191 4.50 15.24 -9.80
CA ASP A 191 4.74 13.87 -10.30
C ASP A 191 5.41 12.94 -9.28
N VAL A 192 5.15 13.17 -7.99
CA VAL A 192 5.53 12.25 -6.92
C VAL A 192 4.33 11.42 -6.48
N PHE A 193 4.54 10.12 -6.30
CA PHE A 193 3.49 9.19 -5.87
C PHE A 193 2.92 9.55 -4.50
N ASP A 194 1.72 9.02 -4.26
CA ASP A 194 0.84 9.39 -3.15
C ASP A 194 1.33 8.92 -1.78
N ASP A 195 2.15 7.87 -1.73
CA ASP A 195 2.74 7.37 -0.49
C ASP A 195 3.54 8.44 0.28
N ARG A 196 4.30 9.26 -0.44
CA ARG A 196 5.02 10.39 0.15
C ARG A 196 4.08 11.39 0.81
N PHE A 197 3.00 11.76 0.14
CA PHE A 197 2.06 12.77 0.65
C PHE A 197 1.18 12.23 1.77
N PHE A 198 0.83 10.95 1.73
CA PHE A 198 0.17 10.28 2.84
C PHE A 198 0.98 10.40 4.14
N GLY A 199 2.30 10.11 4.09
CA GLY A 199 3.19 10.31 5.24
C GLY A 199 3.27 11.77 5.71
N ILE A 200 3.35 12.72 4.77
CA ILE A 200 3.36 14.17 5.08
C ILE A 200 2.05 14.60 5.75
N ASP A 201 0.90 14.12 5.28
CA ASP A 201 -0.41 14.51 5.80
C ASP A 201 -0.69 13.92 7.17
N LEU A 202 -0.25 12.67 7.40
CA LEU A 202 -0.23 12.08 8.75
C LEU A 202 0.60 12.93 9.70
N TYR A 203 1.83 13.30 9.30
CA TYR A 203 2.73 14.12 10.11
C TYR A 203 2.12 15.49 10.44
N LYS A 204 1.56 16.18 9.45
CA LYS A 204 0.94 17.51 9.63
C LYS A 204 -0.31 17.49 10.51
N LYS A 205 -0.95 16.33 10.67
CA LYS A 205 -2.12 16.11 11.52
C LYS A 205 -1.77 15.46 12.86
N ASP A 206 -0.49 15.28 13.17
CA ASP A 206 -0.01 14.57 14.36
C ASP A 206 -0.57 13.14 14.50
N ILE A 207 -0.91 12.48 13.39
CA ILE A 207 -1.42 11.11 13.38
C ILE A 207 -0.21 10.16 13.32
N PRO A 208 0.01 9.31 14.35
CA PRO A 208 1.15 8.42 14.38
C PRO A 208 0.96 7.24 13.41
N ILE A 209 2.05 6.88 12.72
CA ILE A 209 2.14 5.65 11.94
C ILE A 209 3.16 4.70 12.55
N TYR A 210 2.84 3.41 12.53
CA TYR A 210 3.68 2.35 13.06
C TYR A 210 4.03 1.33 11.96
N CYS A 211 5.11 0.61 12.15
CA CYS A 211 5.55 -0.47 11.28
C CYS A 211 5.81 -1.72 12.12
N ASP A 212 5.13 -2.82 11.79
CA ASP A 212 5.39 -4.13 12.38
C ASP A 212 6.50 -4.84 11.58
N ALA A 213 7.72 -4.88 12.12
CA ALA A 213 8.83 -5.56 11.47
C ALA A 213 8.67 -7.10 11.43
N GLY A 214 7.70 -7.68 12.15
CA GLY A 214 7.33 -9.08 12.06
C GLY A 214 6.44 -9.41 10.86
N VAL A 215 5.82 -8.40 10.23
CA VAL A 215 5.02 -8.54 9.01
C VAL A 215 5.91 -8.21 7.81
N LYS A 216 6.38 -9.25 7.11
CA LYS A 216 7.20 -9.10 5.90
C LYS A 216 6.46 -9.67 4.69
N CYS A 217 6.34 -8.87 3.64
CA CYS A 217 5.70 -9.25 2.39
C CYS A 217 6.74 -9.47 1.29
N LYS A 218 6.50 -10.47 0.45
CA LYS A 218 7.29 -10.68 -0.78
C LYS A 218 6.89 -9.59 -1.77
N HIS A 219 7.85 -9.02 -2.48
CA HIS A 219 7.59 -8.05 -3.55
C HIS A 219 8.04 -8.65 -4.88
N LEU A 220 7.13 -8.76 -5.85
CA LEU A 220 7.39 -9.36 -7.16
C LEU A 220 8.13 -8.42 -8.13
N ILE A 221 8.84 -7.43 -7.60
CA ILE A 221 9.53 -6.37 -8.35
C ILE A 221 10.51 -6.91 -9.40
N LEU A 222 11.10 -8.09 -9.18
CA LEU A 222 12.02 -8.74 -10.12
C LEU A 222 11.31 -9.34 -11.34
N ASN A 223 10.01 -9.61 -11.24
CA ASN A 223 9.20 -10.20 -12.31
C ASN A 223 8.56 -9.11 -13.19
N ARG A 224 8.77 -7.83 -12.88
CA ARG A 224 8.14 -6.71 -13.57
C ARG A 224 8.65 -6.62 -15.02
N PRO A 225 7.77 -6.71 -16.04
CA PRO A 225 8.19 -6.76 -17.44
C PRO A 225 8.46 -5.39 -18.08
N TYR A 226 8.49 -4.30 -17.28
CA TYR A 226 8.65 -2.92 -17.77
C TYR A 226 9.45 -2.05 -16.80
N SER A 227 9.94 -0.92 -17.31
CA SER A 227 10.51 0.15 -16.50
C SER A 227 9.50 1.26 -16.25
N TRP A 228 9.56 1.91 -15.09
CA TRP A 228 8.79 3.14 -14.83
C TRP A 228 9.18 4.30 -15.75
N LYS A 229 10.30 4.20 -16.47
CA LYS A 229 10.67 5.16 -17.52
C LYS A 229 9.82 5.01 -18.78
N ASP A 230 9.22 3.84 -18.98
CA ASP A 230 8.43 3.50 -20.17
C ASP A 230 6.95 3.85 -19.97
N ILE A 231 6.58 4.26 -18.75
CA ILE A 231 5.22 4.66 -18.38
C ILE A 231 5.23 6.16 -18.14
N LYS A 232 4.29 6.86 -18.80
CA LYS A 232 4.04 8.27 -18.54
C LYS A 232 3.54 8.44 -17.09
N LYS A 233 4.34 9.11 -16.28
CA LYS A 233 4.00 9.43 -14.89
C LYS A 233 2.91 10.48 -14.83
#